data_AF-A0A7J8W176-F1
#
_entry.id   AF-A0A7J8W176-F1
#
_cell.length_a   1.000
_cell.length_b   1.000
_cell.length_c   1.000
_cell.angle_alpha   90.00
_cell.angle_beta   90.00
_cell.angle_gamma   90.00
#
_symmetry.space_group_name_H-M   'P 1'
#
loop_
_entity.id
_entity.type
_entity.pdbx_description
1 polymer ?
#
loop_
_entity_poly.entity_id
_entity_poly.type
_entity_poly.pdbx_seq_one_letter_code
_entity_poly.pdbx_strand_id
1 'polypeptide(L)'
;MVDLYNVETYNADTRFNASYLNALERMLEKVLPHAMLKAKPNLESRIRTLKMDWATVYDLHRATGKYAQTAADIVEKIDAEDVATTNNIEE
;
A
#
# COMPACT_ATOMS: atom_id res chain seq x y z
N MET A 1 -5.62 -7.46 -12.56
CA MET A 1 -4.90 -6.65 -11.57
C MET A 1 -5.97 -6.18 -10.59
N VAL A 2 -5.91 -6.58 -9.33
CA VAL A 2 -6.97 -6.22 -8.37
C VAL A 2 -6.71 -4.79 -7.92
N ASP A 3 -7.51 -3.86 -8.44
CA ASP A 3 -7.47 -2.45 -8.07
C ASP A 3 -7.93 -2.30 -6.61
N LEU A 4 -6.97 -2.35 -5.70
CA LEU A 4 -7.14 -1.98 -4.29
C LEU A 4 -7.15 -0.45 -4.20
N TYR A 5 -8.23 0.17 -4.67
CA TYR A 5 -8.57 1.54 -4.33
C TYR A 5 -8.91 1.60 -2.83
N ASN A 6 -7.88 1.78 -2.01
CA ASN A 6 -8.05 2.17 -0.63
C ASN A 6 -8.29 3.68 -0.60
N VAL A 7 -9.54 4.06 -0.92
CA VAL A 7 -10.03 5.44 -0.84
C VAL A 7 -9.69 5.98 0.56
N GLU A 8 -9.14 7.20 0.59
CA GLU A 8 -8.47 7.88 1.71
C GLU A 8 -9.37 8.18 2.93
N THR A 9 -10.44 7.42 3.15
CA THR A 9 -11.40 7.56 4.26
C THR A 9 -11.22 6.55 5.39
N TYR A 10 -10.31 5.58 5.27
CA TYR A 10 -10.02 4.66 6.38
C TYR A 10 -9.06 5.33 7.37
N ASN A 11 -9.67 6.13 8.25
CA ASN A 11 -9.13 6.52 9.54
C ASN A 11 -8.17 5.44 10.07
N ALA A 12 -6.91 5.78 10.31
CA ALA A 12 -5.89 4.85 10.81
C ALA A 12 -6.21 4.26 12.19
N ASP A 13 -7.33 4.67 12.79
CA ASP A 13 -8.12 3.88 13.73
C ASP A 13 -8.72 2.65 13.02
N THR A 14 -7.84 1.77 12.54
CA THR A 14 -8.18 0.37 12.34
C THR A 14 -8.86 -0.09 13.63
N ARG A 15 -10.13 -0.50 13.55
CA ARG A 15 -10.95 -1.10 14.64
C ARG A 15 -10.34 -2.41 15.15
N PHE A 16 -9.05 -2.39 15.45
CA PHE A 16 -8.23 -3.46 15.91
C PHE A 16 -8.61 -3.69 17.36
N ASN A 17 -9.64 -4.51 17.52
CA ASN A 17 -10.17 -4.89 18.82
C ASN A 17 -9.12 -5.72 19.57
N ALA A 18 -8.88 -5.42 20.83
CA ALA A 18 -7.96 -6.17 21.70
C ALA A 18 -8.29 -7.68 21.76
N SER A 19 -9.55 -8.07 21.49
CA SER A 19 -9.97 -9.46 21.37
C SER A 19 -9.19 -10.24 20.29
N TYR A 20 -8.74 -9.59 19.21
CA TYR A 20 -7.94 -10.23 18.17
C TYR A 20 -6.55 -10.66 18.67
N LEU A 21 -5.92 -9.85 19.53
CA LEU A 21 -4.61 -10.20 20.11
C LEU A 21 -4.71 -11.43 21.01
N ASN A 22 -5.76 -11.51 21.82
CA ASN A 22 -5.98 -12.66 22.70
C ASN A 22 -6.30 -13.93 21.91
N ALA A 23 -7.04 -13.83 20.80
CA ALA A 23 -7.26 -14.95 19.90
C ALA A 23 -5.94 -15.43 19.27
N LEU A 24 -5.10 -14.49 18.83
CA LEU A 24 -3.80 -14.79 18.25
C LEU A 24 -2.84 -15.44 19.26
N GLU A 25 -2.81 -14.97 20.51
CA GLU A 25 -2.06 -15.61 21.59
C GLU A 25 -2.49 -17.09 21.75
N ARG A 26 -3.81 -17.36 21.80
CA ARG A 26 -4.32 -18.74 21.93
C ARG A 26 -3.98 -19.63 20.74
N MET A 27 -3.91 -19.07 19.52
CA MET A 27 -3.50 -19.83 18.34
C MET A 27 -2.01 -20.13 18.37
N LEU A 28 -1.18 -19.14 18.74
CA LEU A 28 0.26 -19.30 18.83
C LEU A 28 0.67 -20.25 19.96
N GLU A 29 -0.04 -20.26 21.08
CA GLU A 29 0.19 -21.24 22.16
C GLU A 29 -0.02 -22.68 21.66
N LYS A 30 -0.99 -22.91 20.76
CA LYS A 30 -1.22 -24.24 20.18
C LYS A 30 -0.12 -24.66 19.20
N VAL A 31 0.35 -23.72 18.38
CA VAL A 31 1.36 -24.01 17.34
C VAL A 31 2.77 -24.04 17.94
N LEU A 32 3.02 -23.23 18.97
CA LEU A 32 4.31 -23.01 19.60
C LEU A 32 4.17 -22.93 21.15
N PRO A 33 3.83 -24.03 21.83
CA PRO A 33 3.46 -24.07 23.26
C PRO A 33 4.56 -23.70 24.27
N HIS A 34 5.76 -23.35 23.80
CA HIS A 34 6.88 -22.94 24.66
C HIS A 34 7.49 -21.61 24.24
N ALA A 35 6.87 -20.91 23.27
CA ALA A 35 7.38 -19.63 22.79
C ALA A 35 7.12 -18.48 23.79
N MET A 36 6.27 -18.70 24.81
CA MET A 36 5.94 -17.72 25.85
C MET A 36 5.50 -16.36 25.28
N LEU A 37 4.86 -16.37 24.10
CA LEU A 37 4.41 -15.17 23.41
C LEU A 37 3.08 -14.70 24.00
N LYS A 38 3.05 -13.47 24.51
CA LYS A 38 1.85 -12.85 25.06
C LYS A 38 1.25 -11.81 24.14
N ALA A 39 -0.08 -11.69 24.16
CA ALA A 39 -0.83 -10.63 23.48
C ALA A 39 -0.18 -9.26 23.69
N LYS A 40 0.19 -8.98 24.94
CA LYS A 40 1.06 -7.87 25.32
C LYS A 40 2.22 -8.35 26.18
N PRO A 41 3.44 -7.84 25.99
CA PRO A 41 3.82 -6.81 25.02
C PRO A 41 4.18 -7.38 23.62
N ASN A 42 4.31 -8.70 23.47
CA ASN A 42 5.02 -9.28 22.32
C ASN A 42 4.27 -9.19 20.99
N LEU A 43 2.98 -9.55 20.97
CA LEU A 43 2.21 -9.55 19.73
C LEU A 43 1.82 -8.12 19.32
N GLU A 44 1.50 -7.28 20.30
CA GLU A 44 1.21 -5.86 20.06
C GLU A 44 2.39 -5.13 19.39
N SER A 45 3.61 -5.30 19.91
CA SER A 45 4.79 -4.61 19.34
C SER A 45 5.07 -5.06 17.91
N ARG A 46 5.03 -6.36 17.64
CA ARG A 46 5.26 -6.91 16.29
C ARG A 46 4.21 -6.45 15.28
N ILE A 47 2.94 -6.46 15.65
CA ILE A 47 1.87 -5.98 14.76
C ILE A 47 2.02 -4.49 14.48
N ARG A 48 2.42 -3.70 15.48
CA ARG A 48 2.71 -2.27 15.29
C ARG A 48 3.84 -2.06 14.29
N THR A 49 4.96 -2.76 14.45
CA THR A 49 6.10 -2.68 13.51
C THR A 49 5.69 -3.10 12.10
N LEU A 50 4.99 -4.23 11.95
CA LEU A 50 4.54 -4.69 10.63
C LEU A 50 3.59 -3.70 9.94
N LYS A 51 2.70 -3.05 10.69
CA LYS A 51 1.83 -1.99 10.15
C LYS A 51 2.64 -0.79 9.65
N MET A 52 3.67 -0.38 10.40
CA MET A 52 4.54 0.73 10.01
C MET A 52 5.35 0.39 8.75
N ASP A 53 5.98 -0.77 8.71
CA ASP A 53 6.78 -1.22 7.56
C ASP A 53 5.90 -1.33 6.30
N TRP A 54 4.69 -1.87 6.43
CA TRP A 54 3.74 -1.95 5.33
C TRP A 54 3.35 -0.56 4.81
N ALA A 55 3.06 0.39 5.70
CA ALA A 55 2.74 1.76 5.31
C ALA A 55 3.90 2.38 4.52
N THR A 56 5.15 2.20 4.96
CA THR A 56 6.33 2.68 4.23
C THR A 56 6.45 2.07 2.83
N VAL A 57 6.26 0.76 2.68
CA VAL A 57 6.31 0.10 1.37
C VAL A 57 5.19 0.59 0.45
N TYR A 58 3.98 0.74 1.00
CA TYR A 58 2.84 1.24 0.25
C TYR A 58 3.07 2.68 -0.25
N ASP A 59 3.59 3.56 0.61
CA ASP A 59 3.91 4.94 0.26
C ASP A 59 4.99 5.01 -0.83
N LEU A 60 6.03 4.18 -0.73
CA LEU A 60 7.09 4.09 -1.75
C LEU A 60 6.54 3.61 -3.10
N HIS A 61 5.67 2.59 -3.08
CA HIS A 61 5.03 2.08 -4.29
C HIS A 61 4.16 3.14 -4.96
N ARG A 62 3.38 3.89 -4.18
CA ARG A 62 2.55 4.99 -4.71
C ARG A 62 3.40 6.14 -5.26
N ALA A 63 4.52 6.47 -4.60
CA ALA A 63 5.43 7.51 -5.08
C ALA A 63 6.08 7.13 -6.42
N THR A 64 6.52 5.88 -6.56
CA THR A 64 7.13 5.37 -7.81
C THR A 64 6.12 5.21 -8.94
N GLY A 65 4.87 4.82 -8.65
CA GLY A 65 3.79 4.75 -9.64
C GLY A 65 3.38 6.12 -10.21
N LYS A 66 3.47 7.21 -9.44
CA LYS A 66 3.17 8.57 -9.93
C LYS A 66 4.08 9.02 -11.08
N TYR A 67 5.37 8.71 -11.00
CA TYR A 67 6.31 9.10 -12.06
C TYR A 67 6.11 8.31 -13.36
N ALA A 68 5.59 7.08 -13.28
CA ALA A 68 5.27 6.28 -14.46
C ALA A 68 4.06 6.84 -15.24
N GLN A 69 3.01 7.29 -14.54
CA GLN A 69 1.85 7.92 -15.19
C GLN A 69 2.23 9.25 -15.86
N THR A 70 3.04 10.08 -15.18
CA THR A 70 3.51 11.35 -15.75
C THR A 70 4.37 11.16 -17.00
N ALA A 71 5.18 10.10 -17.08
CA ALA A 71 5.95 9.81 -18.27
C ALA A 71 5.06 9.40 -19.46
N ALA A 72 4.03 8.58 -19.23
CA ALA A 72 3.05 8.20 -20.25
C ALA A 72 2.24 9.42 -20.75
N ASP A 73 1.77 10.26 -19.82
CA ASP A 73 1.01 11.47 -20.14
C ASP A 73 1.86 12.48 -20.95
N ILE A 74 3.19 12.55 -20.72
CA ILE A 74 4.12 13.39 -21.50
C ILE A 74 4.34 12.82 -22.91
N VAL A 75 4.52 11.50 -23.06
CA VAL A 75 4.74 10.85 -24.37
C VAL A 75 3.52 11.02 -25.27
N GLU A 76 2.31 10.77 -24.75
CA GLU A 76 1.07 10.93 -25.52
C GLU A 76 0.88 12.38 -26.02
N LYS A 77 1.29 13.36 -25.21
CA LYS A 77 1.20 14.78 -25.58
C LYS A 77 2.20 15.17 -26.67
N ILE A 78 3.39 14.58 -26.66
CA ILE A 78 4.40 14.78 -27.72
C ILE A 78 3.91 14.18 -29.05
N ASP A 79 3.37 12.96 -29.01
CA ASP A 79 2.85 12.28 -30.21
C ASP A 79 1.66 13.04 -30.84
N ALA A 80 0.80 13.66 -30.02
CA ALA A 80 -0.32 14.45 -30.50
C ALA A 80 0.09 15.80 -31.14
N GLU A 81 1.13 16.46 -30.63
CA GLU A 81 1.64 17.73 -31.17
C GLU A 81 2.39 17.54 -32.50
N ASP A 82 3.12 16.43 -32.69
CA ASP A 82 3.86 16.13 -33.93
C ASP A 82 2.93 15.77 -35.10
N VAL A 83 1.73 15.25 -34.82
CA VAL A 83 0.67 15.03 -35.82
C VAL A 83 0.02 16.35 -36.26
N ALA A 84 -0.01 17.38 -35.40
CA ALA A 84 -0.67 18.65 -35.72
C ALA A 84 0.15 19.54 -36.69
N THR A 85 1.46 19.39 -36.72
CA THR A 85 2.37 20.22 -37.55
C THR A 85 2.52 19.74 -38.99
N THR A 86 2.22 18.47 -39.28
CA THR A 86 2.29 17.90 -40.63
C THR A 86 1.12 18.26 -41.53
N ASN A 87 0.00 18.76 -40.96
CA ASN A 87 -1.21 19.10 -41.72
C ASN A 87 -1.27 20.53 -42.28
N ASN A 88 -0.19 21.33 -42.12
CA ASN A 88 -0.18 22.75 -42.51
C ASN A 88 0.88 23.11 -43.58
N ILE A 89 1.43 22.15 -44.33
CA ILE A 89 2.49 22.39 -45.35
C ILE A 89 2.02 22.06 -46.78
N GLU A 90 0.71 21.87 -47.01
CA GLU A 90 0.15 21.76 -48.36
C GLU A 90 -0.88 22.87 -48.64
N GLU A 91 -0.40 24.05 -49.04
CA GLU A 91 -1.12 24.93 -49.97
C GLU A 91 -0.13 25.75 -50.82
#